data_AF-A0A5N4A122-F1
#
_entry.id   AF-A0A5N4A122-F1
#
_cell.length_a   1.000
_cell.length_b   1.000
_cell.length_c   1.000
_cell.angle_alpha   90.00
_cell.angle_beta   90.00
_cell.angle_gamma   90.00
#
_symmetry.space_group_name_H-M   'P 1'
#
loop_
_entity.id
_entity.type
_entity.pdbx_description
1 polymer ?
#
loop_
_entity_poly.entity_id
_entity_poly.type
_entity_poly.pdbx_seq_one_letter_code
_entity_poly.pdbx_strand_id
1 'polypeptide(L)'
;MDRISDDLCTFCKSTTKKYTCPQCQADYCSITCFQSTAHIECAESFYKSCVLENLPTGPYDDEEARQKLNEMFQRLRDYDEEDPLDSDDDEECESLATRLKNVDLDDTKEVWKRLTGDERQEFEAFLKSGDVSKLVPRWTPWWCPAKIQEVGELQKQSAPPLLENIAKFSSLTVTASILKASSL
;
A
#
# COMPACT_ATOMS: atom_id res chain seq x y z
N MET A 1 -15.75 -50.74 10.01
CA MET A 1 -16.75 -49.66 9.89
C MET A 1 -16.00 -48.36 9.72
N ASP A 2 -15.93 -47.90 8.48
CA ASP A 2 -15.21 -46.71 8.01
C ASP A 2 -15.81 -45.42 8.58
N ARG A 3 -15.02 -44.63 9.31
CA ARG A 3 -15.33 -43.24 9.69
C ARG A 3 -14.54 -42.31 8.79
N ILE A 4 -15.01 -42.09 7.57
CA ILE A 4 -14.44 -41.13 6.62
C ILE A 4 -15.60 -40.32 6.05
N SER A 5 -16.05 -39.30 6.79
CA SER A 5 -17.03 -38.34 6.25
C SER A 5 -16.95 -36.92 6.81
N ASP A 6 -16.08 -36.61 7.79
CA ASP A 6 -16.10 -35.28 8.45
C ASP A 6 -14.89 -34.39 8.19
N ASP A 7 -13.89 -34.86 7.45
CA ASP A 7 -12.65 -34.11 7.19
C ASP A 7 -12.63 -33.43 5.83
N LEU A 8 -13.76 -33.19 5.18
CA LEU A 8 -13.81 -32.51 3.88
C LEU A 8 -14.14 -31.03 4.03
N CYS A 9 -13.54 -30.20 3.17
CA CYS A 9 -13.90 -28.79 3.11
C CYS A 9 -15.38 -28.62 2.72
N THR A 10 -16.12 -27.84 3.51
CA THR A 10 -17.55 -27.59 3.31
C THR A 10 -17.85 -26.91 1.97
N PHE A 11 -16.91 -26.11 1.46
CA PHE A 11 -17.08 -25.29 0.27
C PHE A 11 -16.71 -26.03 -1.03
N CYS A 12 -15.55 -26.71 -1.08
CA CYS A 12 -15.10 -27.39 -2.29
C CYS A 12 -15.36 -28.89 -2.33
N LYS A 13 -15.66 -29.51 -1.17
CA LYS A 13 -15.96 -30.95 -0.97
C LYS A 13 -14.99 -31.95 -1.64
N SER A 14 -13.84 -31.47 -2.10
CA SER A 14 -12.88 -32.20 -2.93
C SER A 14 -11.56 -32.42 -2.21
N THR A 15 -11.21 -31.51 -1.30
CA THR A 15 -9.99 -31.57 -0.50
C THR A 15 -10.34 -31.72 0.97
N THR A 16 -9.45 -32.36 1.73
CA THR A 16 -9.58 -32.41 3.18
C THR A 16 -9.47 -31.02 3.80
N LYS A 17 -10.17 -30.80 4.92
CA LYS A 17 -10.13 -29.57 5.70
C LYS A 17 -8.75 -29.38 6.33
N LYS A 18 -8.30 -28.13 6.38
CA LYS A 18 -7.03 -27.74 7.00
C LYS A 18 -7.22 -26.68 8.08
N TYR A 19 -8.28 -25.88 7.96
CA TYR A 19 -8.55 -24.74 8.81
C TYR A 19 -10.04 -24.63 9.10
N THR A 20 -10.39 -23.99 10.21
CA THR A 20 -11.79 -23.79 10.66
C THR A 20 -12.01 -22.30 10.90
N CYS A 21 -13.12 -21.76 10.39
CA CYS A 21 -13.44 -20.33 10.53
C CYS A 21 -13.84 -20.00 11.99
N PRO A 22 -13.27 -18.97 12.64
CA PRO A 22 -13.61 -18.62 14.02
C PRO A 22 -15.01 -18.00 14.18
N GLN A 23 -15.60 -17.46 13.11
CA GLN A 23 -16.91 -16.80 13.18
C GLN A 23 -18.08 -17.78 13.01
N CYS A 24 -18.00 -18.67 12.03
CA CYS A 24 -19.08 -19.59 11.67
C CYS A 24 -18.76 -21.07 11.90
N GLN A 25 -17.54 -21.38 12.35
CA GLN A 25 -17.04 -22.75 12.57
C GLN A 25 -17.04 -23.64 11.32
N ALA A 26 -17.10 -23.04 10.13
CA ALA A 26 -17.05 -23.79 8.87
C ALA A 26 -15.62 -24.24 8.53
N ASP A 27 -15.51 -25.47 8.05
CA ASP A 27 -14.25 -26.12 7.71
C ASP A 27 -13.83 -25.85 6.25
N TYR A 28 -12.61 -25.37 6.06
CA TYR A 28 -12.07 -25.02 4.74
C TYR A 28 -10.64 -25.53 4.51
N CYS A 29 -10.27 -25.73 3.24
CA CYS A 29 -8.97 -26.28 2.86
C CYS A 29 -7.93 -25.19 2.53
N SER A 30 -8.34 -24.02 2.06
CA SER A 30 -7.43 -22.92 1.66
C SER A 30 -8.16 -21.58 1.58
N ILE A 31 -7.39 -20.50 1.40
CA ILE A 31 -7.93 -19.13 1.30
C ILE A 31 -8.93 -18.96 0.15
N THR A 32 -8.81 -19.76 -0.92
CA THR A 32 -9.74 -19.70 -2.06
C THR A 32 -11.15 -20.16 -1.66
N CYS A 33 -11.25 -21.13 -0.74
CA CYS A 33 -12.53 -21.56 -0.17
C CYS A 33 -13.03 -20.55 0.88
N PHE A 34 -12.13 -19.94 1.63
CA PHE A 34 -12.47 -18.90 2.62
C PHE A 34 -13.05 -17.63 1.97
N GLN A 35 -12.52 -17.23 0.82
CA GLN A 35 -12.97 -16.07 0.01
C GLN A 35 -13.96 -16.47 -1.10
N SER A 36 -14.43 -17.72 -1.12
CA SER A 36 -15.42 -18.17 -2.10
C SER A 36 -16.76 -17.48 -1.87
N THR A 37 -17.59 -17.38 -2.91
CA THR A 37 -18.96 -16.83 -2.81
C THR A 37 -19.82 -17.52 -1.75
N ALA A 38 -19.50 -18.77 -1.39
CA ALA A 38 -20.19 -19.52 -0.35
C ALA A 38 -19.80 -19.14 1.09
N HIS A 39 -18.68 -18.45 1.30
CA HIS A 39 -18.19 -18.03 2.63
C HIS A 39 -17.85 -16.52 2.72
N ILE A 40 -18.08 -15.77 1.64
CA ILE A 40 -17.63 -14.38 1.50
C ILE A 40 -18.17 -13.45 2.59
N GLU A 41 -19.40 -13.68 3.05
CA GLU A 41 -20.03 -12.86 4.10
C GLU A 41 -19.24 -12.89 5.42
N CYS A 42 -18.74 -14.07 5.81
CA CYS A 42 -17.90 -14.23 7.01
C CYS A 42 -16.48 -13.69 6.82
N ALA A 43 -15.95 -13.74 5.59
CA ALA A 43 -14.67 -13.15 5.28
C ALA A 43 -14.76 -11.62 5.32
N GLU A 44 -15.79 -11.02 4.73
CA GLU A 44 -16.03 -9.59 4.72
C GLU A 44 -16.34 -9.04 6.12
N SER A 45 -17.13 -9.74 6.93
CA SER A 45 -17.39 -9.34 8.32
C SER A 45 -16.11 -9.30 9.15
N PHE A 46 -15.24 -10.31 8.98
CA PHE A 46 -13.94 -10.37 9.63
C PHE A 46 -13.03 -9.23 9.16
N TYR A 47 -12.88 -9.02 7.85
CA TYR A 47 -12.07 -7.91 7.32
C TYR A 47 -12.57 -6.55 7.80
N LYS A 48 -13.88 -6.34 7.76
CA LYS A 48 -14.50 -5.11 8.27
C LYS A 48 -14.22 -4.92 9.75
N SER A 49 -14.36 -5.96 10.57
CA SER A 49 -14.04 -5.89 12.00
C SER A 49 -12.58 -5.53 12.22
N CYS A 50 -11.65 -6.17 11.53
CA CYS A 50 -10.22 -5.86 11.65
C CYS A 50 -9.90 -4.41 11.24
N VAL A 51 -10.53 -3.92 10.17
CA VAL A 51 -10.35 -2.54 9.72
C VAL A 51 -10.93 -1.56 10.74
N LEU A 52 -12.14 -1.81 11.24
CA LEU A 52 -12.79 -0.93 12.22
C LEU A 52 -12.09 -0.93 13.59
N GLU A 53 -11.52 -2.04 14.01
CA GLU A 53 -10.75 -2.16 15.26
C GLU A 53 -9.44 -1.36 15.20
N ASN A 54 -8.81 -1.28 14.03
CA ASN A 54 -7.56 -0.55 13.83
C ASN A 54 -7.76 0.89 13.32
N LEU A 55 -8.98 1.24 12.93
CA LEU A 55 -9.33 2.62 12.67
C LEU A 55 -9.44 3.33 14.03
N PRO A 56 -8.86 4.51 14.22
CA PRO A 56 -9.11 5.28 15.42
C PRO A 56 -10.61 5.56 15.50
N THR A 57 -11.31 4.83 16.37
CA THR A 57 -12.64 5.21 16.86
C THR A 57 -12.46 6.41 17.79
N GLY A 58 -11.98 7.52 17.22
CA GLY A 58 -12.15 8.82 17.83
C GLY A 58 -13.64 9.17 17.86
N PRO A 59 -14.06 10.10 18.73
CA PRO A 59 -15.43 10.59 18.77
C PRO A 59 -15.73 11.36 17.49
N TYR A 60 -16.04 10.65 16.40
CA TYR A 60 -16.62 11.21 15.18
C TYR A 60 -18.15 11.10 15.20
N ASP A 61 -18.72 10.94 16.39
CA ASP A 61 -20.13 11.25 16.68
C ASP A 61 -20.29 12.73 17.09
N ASP A 62 -19.24 13.54 16.88
CA ASP A 62 -19.30 14.98 16.98
C ASP A 62 -19.90 15.50 15.67
N GLU A 63 -21.19 15.85 15.70
CA GLU A 63 -21.90 16.46 14.56
C GLU A 63 -21.11 17.67 14.00
N GLU A 64 -20.34 18.36 14.84
CA GLU A 64 -19.44 19.45 14.44
C GLU A 64 -18.32 18.99 13.49
N ALA A 65 -17.69 17.84 13.75
CA ALA A 65 -16.64 17.29 12.88
C ALA A 65 -17.22 16.85 11.52
N ARG A 66 -18.42 16.28 11.56
CA ARG A 66 -19.18 15.85 10.36
C ARG A 66 -19.62 17.06 9.55
N GLN A 67 -20.07 18.12 10.22
CA GLN A 67 -20.46 19.38 9.61
C GLN A 67 -19.27 20.11 9.00
N LYS A 68 -18.11 20.10 9.67
CA LYS A 68 -16.86 20.69 9.13
C LYS A 68 -16.35 19.95 7.90
N LEU A 69 -16.47 18.63 7.86
CA LEU A 69 -16.19 17.83 6.66
C LEU A 69 -17.15 18.19 5.52
N ASN A 70 -18.45 18.25 5.78
CA ASN A 70 -19.45 18.64 4.78
C ASN A 70 -19.23 20.07 4.26
N GLU A 71 -18.89 21.01 5.13
CA GLU A 71 -18.58 22.39 4.75
C GLU A 71 -17.35 22.47 3.85
N MET A 72 -16.32 21.65 4.10
CA MET A 72 -15.15 21.55 3.23
C MET A 72 -15.50 21.01 1.84
N PHE A 73 -16.37 19.99 1.76
CA PHE A 73 -16.86 19.47 0.47
C PHE A 73 -17.73 20.49 -0.27
N GLN A 74 -18.54 21.26 0.45
CA GLN A 74 -19.38 22.31 -0.12
C GLN A 74 -18.51 23.41 -0.75
N ARG A 75 -17.50 23.91 -0.02
CA ARG A 75 -16.55 24.91 -0.56
C ARG A 75 -15.83 24.44 -1.82
N LEU A 76 -15.51 23.15 -1.92
CA LEU A 76 -14.83 22.59 -3.09
C LEU A 76 -15.75 22.52 -4.31
N ARG A 77 -17.05 22.27 -4.08
CA ARG A 77 -18.07 22.30 -5.14
C ARG A 77 -18.35 23.72 -5.61
N ASP A 78 -18.44 24.66 -4.67
CA ASP A 78 -18.72 26.07 -4.97
C ASP A 78 -17.54 26.75 -5.70
N TYR A 79 -16.30 26.35 -5.41
CA TYR A 79 -15.10 26.80 -6.15
C TYR A 79 -15.08 26.38 -7.64
N ASP A 80 -15.79 25.31 -8.00
CA ASP A 80 -15.85 24.80 -9.38
C ASP A 80 -16.92 25.55 -10.22
N GLU A 81 -17.81 26.32 -9.58
CA GLU A 81 -18.91 27.04 -10.24
C GLU A 81 -18.67 28.56 -10.40
N GLU A 82 -17.72 29.16 -9.69
CA GLU A 82 -17.49 30.62 -9.66
C GLU A 82 -16.17 31.12 -10.27
N ASP A 83 -15.33 30.26 -10.85
CA ASP A 83 -14.16 30.71 -11.60
C ASP A 83 -14.44 30.60 -13.11
N PRO A 84 -14.80 31.70 -13.81
CA PRO A 84 -14.50 31.78 -15.22
C PRO A 84 -12.99 31.65 -15.32
N LEU A 85 -12.51 30.60 -15.98
CA LEU A 85 -11.14 30.49 -16.47
C LEU A 85 -10.89 31.67 -17.42
N ASP A 86 -10.62 32.84 -16.85
CA ASP A 86 -10.27 34.07 -17.54
C ASP A 86 -8.78 33.96 -17.86
N SER A 87 -8.51 33.14 -18.87
CA SER A 87 -7.23 33.10 -19.57
C SER A 87 -7.16 34.28 -20.54
N ASP A 88 -7.13 35.49 -20.00
CA ASP A 88 -6.70 36.69 -20.72
C ASP A 88 -5.75 37.49 -19.82
N ASP A 89 -4.47 37.11 -19.86
CA ASP A 89 -3.40 38.05 -19.56
C ASP A 89 -2.35 37.97 -20.67
N ASP A 90 -2.68 38.65 -21.77
CA ASP A 90 -1.73 39.18 -22.75
C ASP A 90 -0.86 40.32 -22.13
N GLU A 91 -0.18 40.08 -21.01
CA GLU A 91 0.93 40.93 -20.55
C GLU A 91 2.27 40.25 -20.82
N GLU A 92 3.14 41.00 -21.49
CA GLU A 92 4.49 40.68 -21.98
C GLU A 92 5.43 40.16 -20.87
N CYS A 93 5.19 38.96 -20.36
CA CYS A 93 6.06 38.30 -19.40
C CYS A 93 7.29 37.76 -20.12
N GLU A 94 8.48 38.14 -19.66
CA GLU A 94 9.74 37.55 -20.12
C GLU A 94 9.68 36.01 -20.04
N SER A 95 10.12 35.33 -21.10
CA SER A 95 10.10 33.87 -21.16
C SER A 95 10.76 33.23 -19.93
N LEU A 96 10.22 32.09 -19.46
CA LEU A 96 10.77 31.32 -18.34
C LEU A 96 12.29 31.09 -18.47
N ALA A 97 12.77 30.84 -19.69
CA ALA A 97 14.18 30.65 -20.00
C ALA A 97 15.04 31.89 -19.68
N THR A 98 14.51 33.10 -19.89
CA THR A 98 15.19 34.36 -19.53
C THR A 98 15.27 34.51 -18.01
N ARG A 99 14.18 34.22 -17.30
CA ARG A 99 14.07 34.35 -15.83
C ARG A 99 14.94 33.36 -15.06
N LEU A 100 15.16 32.16 -15.61
CA LEU A 100 15.96 31.09 -14.99
C LEU A 100 17.44 31.08 -15.39
N LYS A 101 17.88 31.93 -16.33
CA LYS A 101 19.24 31.89 -16.91
C LYS A 101 20.40 31.96 -15.90
N ASN A 102 20.18 32.56 -14.73
CA ASN A 102 21.20 32.73 -13.67
C ASN A 102 20.78 32.10 -12.33
N VAL A 103 19.83 31.15 -12.36
CA VAL A 103 19.37 30.45 -11.15
C VAL A 103 20.14 29.14 -11.01
N ASP A 104 20.58 28.84 -9.79
CA ASP A 104 21.10 27.54 -9.45
C ASP A 104 19.96 26.51 -9.44
N LEU A 105 19.99 25.56 -10.37
CA LEU A 105 18.93 24.55 -10.53
C LEU A 105 18.94 23.50 -9.41
N ASP A 106 20.03 23.38 -8.65
CA ASP A 106 20.08 22.52 -7.47
C ASP A 106 19.40 23.17 -6.25
N ASP A 107 19.17 24.49 -6.27
CA ASP A 107 18.36 25.19 -5.26
C ASP A 107 16.88 25.23 -5.66
N THR A 108 16.17 24.17 -5.28
CA THR A 108 14.74 24.01 -5.56
C THR A 108 13.87 25.16 -5.04
N LYS A 109 14.26 25.83 -3.94
CA LYS A 109 13.49 26.92 -3.37
C LYS A 109 13.62 28.20 -4.19
N GLU A 110 14.80 28.45 -4.75
CA GLU A 110 15.05 29.64 -5.54
C GLU A 110 14.42 29.53 -6.93
N VAL A 111 14.48 28.34 -7.54
CA VAL A 111 13.73 28.03 -8.77
C VAL A 111 12.22 28.24 -8.55
N TRP A 112 11.68 27.71 -7.44
CA TRP A 112 10.24 27.83 -7.14
C TRP A 112 9.76 29.28 -7.03
N LYS A 113 10.52 30.14 -6.34
CA LYS A 113 10.20 31.58 -6.19
C LYS A 113 10.16 32.31 -7.53
N ARG A 114 10.97 31.87 -8.49
CA ARG A 114 11.13 32.54 -9.80
C ARG A 114 9.96 32.26 -10.73
N LEU A 115 9.23 31.14 -10.56
CA LEU A 115 8.05 30.75 -11.34
C LEU A 115 6.82 31.61 -11.00
N THR A 116 5.98 31.90 -12.01
CA THR A 116 4.69 32.62 -11.84
C THR A 116 3.64 31.72 -11.19
N GLY A 117 2.48 32.27 -10.84
CA GLY A 117 1.36 31.51 -10.29
C GLY A 117 0.90 30.40 -11.24
N ASP A 118 0.72 30.75 -12.51
CA ASP A 118 0.20 29.83 -13.53
C ASP A 118 1.19 28.70 -13.84
N GLU A 119 2.49 29.02 -13.96
CA GLU A 119 3.54 28.02 -14.19
C GLU A 119 3.63 27.02 -13.02
N ARG A 120 3.40 27.47 -11.78
CA ARG A 120 3.34 26.58 -10.61
C ARG A 120 2.10 25.70 -10.63
N GLN A 121 0.96 26.26 -11.03
CA GLN A 121 -0.29 25.52 -11.13
C GLN A 121 -0.21 24.46 -12.24
N GLU A 122 0.38 24.79 -13.40
CA GLU A 122 0.65 23.85 -14.48
C GLU A 122 1.56 22.71 -14.00
N PHE A 123 2.64 23.05 -13.29
CA PHE A 123 3.52 22.05 -12.69
C PHE A 123 2.80 21.15 -11.68
N GLU A 124 1.95 21.71 -10.82
CA GLU A 124 1.17 20.93 -9.85
C GLU A 124 0.13 20.03 -10.54
N ALA A 125 -0.54 20.54 -11.57
CA ALA A 125 -1.45 19.76 -12.40
C ALA A 125 -0.70 18.61 -13.10
N PHE A 126 0.51 18.86 -13.59
CA PHE A 126 1.38 17.86 -14.19
C PHE A 126 1.86 16.78 -13.20
N LEU A 127 2.05 17.14 -11.92
CA LEU A 127 2.30 16.17 -10.85
C LEU A 127 1.06 15.32 -10.56
N LYS A 128 -0.13 15.94 -10.51
CA LYS A 128 -1.40 15.26 -10.23
C LYS A 128 -1.83 14.32 -11.36
N SER A 129 -1.54 14.66 -12.62
CA SER A 129 -1.85 13.81 -13.77
C SER A 129 -1.00 12.54 -13.83
N GLY A 130 0.11 12.50 -13.08
CA GLY A 130 1.05 11.37 -13.06
C GLY A 130 1.96 11.31 -14.29
N ASP A 131 1.88 12.30 -15.20
CA ASP A 131 2.71 12.38 -16.41
C ASP A 131 4.19 12.61 -16.10
N VAL A 132 4.52 13.13 -14.91
CA VAL A 132 5.90 13.23 -14.41
C VAL A 132 6.66 11.90 -14.46
N SER A 133 5.94 10.77 -14.37
CA SER A 133 6.51 9.43 -14.47
C SER A 133 7.16 9.13 -15.83
N LYS A 134 6.81 9.89 -16.88
CA LYS A 134 7.42 9.77 -18.22
C LYS A 134 8.79 10.44 -18.31
N LEU A 135 9.05 11.43 -17.46
CA LEU A 135 10.30 12.19 -17.44
C LEU A 135 11.34 11.57 -16.51
N VAL A 136 10.90 10.89 -15.45
CA VAL A 136 11.80 10.25 -14.49
C VAL A 136 12.11 8.82 -14.96
N PRO A 137 13.39 8.41 -15.03
CA PRO A 137 13.73 7.03 -15.34
C PRO A 137 13.10 6.11 -14.30
N ARG A 138 12.55 4.98 -14.76
CA ARG A 138 11.92 4.01 -13.87
C ARG A 138 12.96 3.52 -12.85
N TRP A 139 12.71 3.78 -11.57
CA TRP A 139 13.64 3.39 -10.52
C TRP A 139 13.86 1.88 -10.56
N THR A 140 15.13 1.48 -10.69
CA THR A 140 15.51 0.08 -10.78
C THR A 140 16.41 -0.24 -9.58
N PRO A 141 15.90 -0.99 -8.58
CA PRO A 141 16.72 -1.38 -7.45
C PRO A 141 17.91 -2.24 -7.88
N TRP A 142 19.06 -2.05 -7.22
CA TRP A 142 20.29 -2.80 -7.54
C TRP A 142 20.15 -4.31 -7.34
N TRP A 143 19.22 -4.76 -6.50
CA TRP A 143 18.94 -6.16 -6.21
C TRP A 143 17.91 -6.80 -7.15
N CYS A 144 17.45 -6.10 -8.19
CA CYS A 144 16.59 -6.66 -9.24
C CYS A 144 17.42 -7.01 -10.49
N PRO A 145 18.16 -8.14 -10.51
CA PRO A 145 18.69 -8.65 -11.76
C PRO A 145 17.52 -9.05 -12.67
N ALA A 146 17.52 -8.53 -13.90
CA ALA A 146 16.41 -8.63 -14.85
C ALA A 146 16.05 -10.06 -15.32
N LYS A 147 16.74 -11.11 -14.86
CA LYS A 147 16.40 -12.51 -15.14
C LYS A 147 16.83 -13.36 -13.94
N ILE A 148 15.87 -13.99 -13.27
CA ILE A 148 16.15 -15.09 -12.35
C ILE A 148 16.57 -16.26 -13.23
N GLN A 149 17.88 -16.50 -13.35
CA GLN A 149 18.41 -17.76 -13.90
C GLN A 149 18.46 -18.78 -12.77
N GLU A 150 17.96 -19.99 -13.01
CA GLU A 150 18.26 -21.13 -12.14
C GLU A 150 19.78 -21.33 -12.13
N VAL A 151 20.40 -21.08 -10.98
CA VAL A 151 21.84 -21.28 -10.80
C VAL A 151 22.07 -22.78 -10.67
N GLY A 152 22.41 -23.43 -11.78
CA GLY A 152 23.15 -24.69 -11.73
C GLY A 152 24.45 -24.49 -10.93
N GLU A 153 24.79 -25.47 -10.08
CA GLU A 153 25.93 -25.52 -9.15
C GLU A 153 26.67 -24.19 -8.93
N LEU A 154 26.34 -23.51 -7.82
CA LEU A 154 26.98 -22.29 -7.36
C LEU A 154 28.52 -22.42 -7.39
N GLN A 155 29.15 -21.87 -8.42
CA GLN A 155 30.53 -21.46 -8.31
C GLN A 155 30.56 -20.37 -7.23
N LYS A 156 31.21 -20.70 -6.10
CA LYS A 156 31.49 -19.77 -4.98
C LYS A 156 32.25 -18.56 -5.51
N GLN A 157 31.53 -17.58 -6.04
CA GLN A 157 32.07 -16.24 -6.19
C GLN A 157 32.14 -15.63 -4.80
N SER A 158 33.29 -15.02 -4.52
CA SER A 158 33.73 -14.53 -3.22
C SER A 158 32.62 -13.76 -2.49
N ALA A 159 31.94 -14.44 -1.57
CA ALA A 159 31.02 -13.77 -0.66
C ALA A 159 31.83 -12.79 0.22
N PRO A 160 31.31 -11.57 0.49
CA PRO A 160 31.94 -10.68 1.45
C PRO A 160 32.05 -11.38 2.81
N PRO A 161 33.10 -11.08 3.60
CA PRO A 161 33.33 -11.72 4.89
C PRO A 161 32.11 -11.55 5.77
N LEU A 162 31.56 -12.67 6.26
CA LEU A 162 30.46 -12.65 7.20
C LEU A 162 30.92 -11.91 8.46
N LEU A 163 30.11 -10.98 8.93
CA LEU A 163 30.35 -10.32 10.22
C LEU A 163 30.38 -11.39 11.31
N GLU A 164 31.47 -11.45 12.07
CA GLU A 164 31.70 -12.52 13.07
C GLU A 164 30.64 -12.52 14.19
N ASN A 165 29.94 -11.41 14.38
CA ASN A 165 28.95 -11.20 15.44
C ASN A 165 27.50 -11.37 14.97
N ILE A 166 27.24 -12.17 13.94
CA ILE A 166 25.86 -12.52 13.58
C ILE A 166 25.35 -13.53 14.61
N ALA A 167 24.45 -13.08 15.48
CA ALA A 167 23.74 -13.96 16.40
C ALA A 167 23.06 -15.08 15.59
N LYS A 168 23.33 -16.33 15.95
CA LYS A 168 22.70 -17.47 15.29
C LYS A 168 21.19 -17.36 15.47
N PHE A 169 20.43 -17.69 14.43
CA PHE A 169 18.96 -17.62 14.46
C PHE A 169 18.36 -18.38 15.66
N SER A 170 18.97 -19.51 16.03
CA SER A 170 18.63 -20.29 17.23
C SER A 170 18.76 -19.53 18.55
N SER A 171 19.60 -18.50 18.60
CA SER A 171 19.79 -17.63 19.76
C SER A 171 18.79 -16.47 19.80
N LEU A 172 18.11 -16.19 18.69
CA LEU A 172 17.12 -15.11 18.55
C LEU A 172 15.68 -15.61 18.71
N THR A 173 15.46 -16.92 18.61
CA THR A 173 14.13 -17.53 18.75
C THR A 173 14.08 -18.40 20.01
N VAL A 174 13.11 -18.15 20.89
CA VAL A 174 12.78 -19.10 21.97
C VAL A 174 12.12 -20.32 21.33
N THR A 175 12.81 -21.46 21.30
CA THR A 175 12.17 -22.73 20.96
C THR A 175 11.29 -23.14 22.13
N ALA A 176 9.99 -22.85 22.05
CA ALA A 176 9.01 -23.32 23.01
C ALA A 176 9.02 -24.86 23.01
N SER A 177 9.58 -25.46 24.06
CA SER A 177 9.42 -26.87 24.34
C SER A 177 7.97 -27.07 24.76
N ILE A 178 7.15 -27.65 23.88
CA ILE A 178 5.79 -28.07 24.19
C ILE A 178 5.91 -29.14 25.29
N LEU A 179 5.69 -28.74 26.54
CA LEU A 179 5.51 -29.67 27.66
C LEU A 179 4.26 -30.50 27.36
N LYS A 180 4.47 -31.80 27.05
CA LYS A 180 3.43 -32.81 27.10
C LYS A 180 2.85 -32.81 28.52
N ALA A 181 1.60 -32.38 28.66
CA ALA A 181 0.81 -32.64 29.86
C ALA A 181 0.52 -34.15 29.91
N SER A 182 1.20 -34.84 30.82
CA SER A 182 0.91 -36.23 31.19
C SER A 182 -0.30 -36.26 32.13
N SER A 183 -1.29 -37.07 31.74
CA SER A 183 -2.19 -37.89 32.55
C SER A 183 -2.38 -37.52 34.04
N LEU A 184 -3.59 -37.10 34.39
CA LEU A 184 -4.50 -37.76 35.35
C LEU A 184 -5.88 -37.10 35.28
#